data_AF-A0A358N1H9-F1
#
_entry.id   AF-A0A358N1H9-F1
#
_cell.length_a   1.000
_cell.length_b   1.000
_cell.length_c   1.000
_cell.angle_alpha   90.00
_cell.angle_beta   90.00
_cell.angle_gamma   90.00
#
_symmetry.space_group_name_H-M   'P 1'
#
loop_
_entity.id
_entity.type
_entity.pdbx_description
1 polymer ?
#
loop_
_entity_poly.entity_id
_entity_poly.type
_entity_poly.pdbx_seq_one_letter_code
_entity_poly.pdbx_strand_id
1 'polypeptide(L)'
;AEAYTFLDSPWDRYVAGDNRAISTRQKTGALLFFGKALCSKCHSGPLLTDQKFHNIGVAQFGPGKGEEAPRDHGRGRETGIHEDYFRFRTPPLRNCEVTGPYMHNGAYMELEDAIEHHVNPNYLLDRYEVDDYVDQEQVGSFYYVESSPLLYETIDLAQLPTKLSKKETRHIVDFLETLTAPKLLSRLEATLPTSVPSGLEVETVNY
;
A
#
# COMPACT_ATOMS: atom_id res chain seq x y z
N ALA A 1 12.64 -21.68 -3.90
CA ALA A 1 12.40 -20.27 -4.27
C ALA A 1 11.04 -20.10 -4.96
N GLU A 2 10.63 -21.00 -5.87
CA GLU A 2 9.30 -20.95 -6.53
C GLU A 2 8.09 -21.16 -5.60
N ALA A 3 8.29 -21.66 -4.38
CA ALA A 3 7.20 -22.00 -3.44
C ALA A 3 6.48 -20.79 -2.80
N TYR A 4 7.00 -19.57 -2.95
CA TYR A 4 6.45 -18.37 -2.28
C TYR A 4 6.20 -17.17 -3.21
N THR A 5 6.34 -17.36 -4.52
CA THR A 5 5.99 -16.34 -5.53
C THR A 5 4.79 -16.83 -6.31
N PHE A 6 3.61 -16.32 -5.96
CA PHE A 6 2.38 -16.57 -6.72
C PHE A 6 2.41 -15.71 -8.00
N LEU A 7 2.89 -16.32 -9.09
CA LEU A 7 2.99 -15.72 -10.43
C LEU A 7 1.91 -16.27 -11.39
N ASP A 8 0.72 -16.55 -10.86
CA ASP A 8 -0.43 -17.10 -11.61
C ASP A 8 -1.65 -16.16 -11.60
N SER A 9 -1.45 -14.86 -11.36
CA SER A 9 -2.53 -13.87 -11.29
C SER A 9 -3.21 -13.66 -12.66
N PRO A 10 -4.44 -13.11 -12.70
CA PRO A 10 -5.06 -12.68 -13.97
C PRO A 10 -4.16 -11.76 -14.81
N TRP A 11 -3.40 -10.87 -14.17
CA TRP A 11 -2.39 -10.04 -14.84
C TRP A 11 -1.27 -10.87 -15.47
N ASP A 12 -0.73 -11.86 -14.76
CA ASP A 12 0.33 -12.73 -15.29
C ASP A 12 -0.14 -13.48 -16.55
N ARG A 13 -1.37 -14.01 -16.53
CA ARG A 13 -1.97 -14.67 -17.70
C ARG A 13 -2.20 -13.70 -18.86
N TYR A 14 -2.63 -12.47 -18.56
CA TYR A 14 -2.82 -11.43 -19.57
C TYR A 14 -1.50 -11.08 -20.28
N VAL A 15 -0.43 -10.86 -19.52
CA VAL A 15 0.91 -10.57 -20.06
C VAL A 15 1.47 -11.76 -20.84
N ALA A 16 1.13 -12.99 -20.45
CA ALA A 16 1.48 -14.21 -21.19
C ALA A 16 0.67 -14.43 -22.49
N GLY A 17 -0.25 -13.52 -22.84
CA GLY A 17 -0.98 -13.53 -24.11
C GLY A 17 -2.45 -13.95 -24.01
N ASP A 18 -2.95 -14.31 -22.82
CA ASP A 18 -4.39 -14.53 -22.64
C ASP A 18 -5.12 -13.19 -22.52
N ASN A 19 -5.48 -12.63 -23.66
CA ASN A 19 -6.23 -11.37 -23.76
C ASN A 19 -7.60 -11.38 -23.07
N ARG A 20 -8.11 -12.56 -22.65
CA ARG A 20 -9.37 -12.72 -21.94
C ARG A 20 -9.20 -12.86 -20.42
N ALA A 21 -7.96 -12.92 -19.93
CA ALA A 21 -7.70 -13.07 -18.50
C ALA A 21 -8.16 -11.88 -17.66
N ILE A 22 -8.29 -10.69 -18.24
CA ILE A 22 -8.75 -9.47 -17.59
C ILE A 22 -9.81 -8.73 -18.43
N SER A 23 -10.71 -8.03 -17.77
CA SER A 23 -11.81 -7.27 -18.39
C SER A 23 -11.36 -5.95 -19.02
N THR A 24 -12.25 -5.32 -19.81
CA THR A 24 -11.99 -4.00 -20.41
C THR A 24 -11.75 -2.90 -19.36
N ARG A 25 -12.44 -2.97 -18.22
CA ARG A 25 -12.24 -2.02 -17.11
C ARG A 25 -10.83 -2.16 -16.52
N GLN A 26 -10.40 -3.40 -16.29
CA GLN A 26 -9.07 -3.72 -15.77
C GLN A 26 -7.97 -3.30 -16.74
N LYS A 27 -8.16 -3.48 -18.05
CA LYS A 27 -7.26 -2.95 -19.09
C LYS A 27 -7.19 -1.41 -19.06
N THR A 28 -8.32 -0.76 -18.85
CA THR A 28 -8.37 0.72 -18.70
C THR A 28 -7.58 1.15 -17.46
N GLY A 29 -7.72 0.42 -16.35
CA GLY A 29 -6.91 0.60 -15.15
C GLY A 29 -5.41 0.47 -15.39
N ALA A 30 -5.00 -0.60 -16.08
CA ALA A 30 -3.60 -0.81 -16.44
C ALA A 30 -3.05 0.35 -17.28
N LEU A 31 -3.81 0.84 -18.26
CA LEU A 31 -3.40 2.00 -19.07
C LEU A 31 -3.26 3.28 -18.23
N LEU A 32 -4.08 3.48 -17.21
CA LEU A 32 -3.93 4.60 -16.27
C LEU A 32 -2.65 4.43 -15.44
N PHE A 33 -2.48 3.24 -14.83
CA PHE A 33 -1.36 2.89 -13.95
C PHE A 33 0.01 3.03 -14.63
N PHE A 34 0.14 2.50 -15.85
CA PHE A 34 1.36 2.58 -16.65
C PHE A 34 1.48 3.88 -17.46
N GLY A 35 0.49 4.78 -17.35
CA GLY A 35 0.41 6.02 -18.09
C GLY A 35 0.27 7.21 -17.16
N LYS A 36 -0.84 7.94 -17.33
CA LYS A 36 -1.02 9.27 -16.72
C LYS A 36 -1.13 9.28 -15.20
N ALA A 37 -1.43 8.15 -14.56
CA ALA A 37 -1.51 8.07 -13.10
C ALA A 37 -0.12 7.95 -12.45
N LEU A 38 0.94 7.77 -13.25
CA LEU A 38 2.34 7.73 -12.80
C LEU A 38 2.69 6.62 -11.78
N CYS A 39 1.76 5.72 -11.42
CA CYS A 39 1.98 4.66 -10.45
C CYS A 39 3.21 3.81 -10.78
N SER A 40 3.40 3.50 -12.06
CA SER A 40 4.54 2.73 -12.56
C SER A 40 5.91 3.41 -12.45
N LYS A 41 6.00 4.69 -12.04
CA LYS A 41 7.28 5.37 -11.77
C LYS A 41 8.04 4.71 -10.62
N CYS A 42 7.33 4.29 -9.58
CA CYS A 42 7.87 3.55 -8.44
C CYS A 42 7.46 2.07 -8.51
N HIS A 43 6.22 1.77 -8.89
CA HIS A 43 5.70 0.41 -8.94
C HIS A 43 5.96 -0.26 -10.30
N SER A 44 7.22 -0.62 -10.54
CA SER A 44 7.69 -1.14 -11.84
C SER A 44 8.23 -2.57 -11.78
N GLY A 45 8.46 -3.15 -12.96
CA GLY A 45 9.01 -4.51 -13.09
C GLY A 45 8.05 -5.62 -12.68
N PRO A 46 8.52 -6.88 -12.65
CA PRO A 46 7.66 -8.05 -12.43
C PRO A 46 6.96 -8.11 -11.07
N LEU A 47 7.50 -7.43 -10.06
CA LEU A 47 6.94 -7.34 -8.71
C LEU A 47 6.19 -6.03 -8.44
N LEU A 48 6.16 -5.12 -9.41
CA LEU A 48 5.58 -3.77 -9.28
C LEU A 48 6.16 -3.00 -8.09
N THR A 49 7.49 -3.00 -8.01
CA THR A 49 8.30 -2.22 -7.07
C THR A 49 9.68 -2.02 -7.65
N ASP A 50 10.18 -0.80 -7.56
CA ASP A 50 11.57 -0.44 -7.86
C ASP A 50 12.51 -0.67 -6.66
N GLN A 51 11.97 -1.08 -5.52
CA GLN A 51 12.65 -1.29 -4.24
C GLN A 51 13.36 -0.03 -3.68
N LYS A 52 13.04 1.15 -4.21
CA LYS A 52 13.57 2.42 -3.71
C LYS A 52 12.71 2.96 -2.58
N PHE A 53 13.13 4.10 -2.02
CA PHE A 53 12.53 4.72 -0.86
C PHE A 53 11.92 6.07 -1.25
N HIS A 54 10.66 6.26 -0.91
CA HIS A 54 9.88 7.44 -1.26
C HIS A 54 9.09 7.95 -0.07
N ASN A 55 8.96 9.27 0.02
CA ASN A 55 8.03 9.92 0.93
C ASN A 55 6.83 10.40 0.10
N ILE A 56 5.65 9.84 0.38
CA ILE A 56 4.39 10.23 -0.25
C ILE A 56 3.48 11.03 0.70
N GLY A 57 4.00 11.47 1.85
CA GLY A 57 3.29 12.32 2.80
C GLY A 57 2.21 11.61 3.62
N VAL A 58 2.41 10.35 4.01
CA VAL A 58 1.43 9.61 4.84
C VAL A 58 1.42 10.17 6.27
N ALA A 59 0.23 10.43 6.81
CA ALA A 59 0.03 10.88 8.17
C ALA A 59 0.70 9.95 9.20
N GLN A 60 1.25 10.54 10.26
CA GLN A 60 2.00 9.83 11.28
C GLN A 60 1.09 9.54 12.49
N PHE A 61 0.80 8.27 12.73
CA PHE A 61 0.07 7.81 13.90
C PHE A 61 0.57 6.42 14.30
N GLY A 62 0.43 6.10 15.59
CA GLY A 62 0.78 4.79 16.14
C GLY A 62 2.05 4.79 16.99
N PRO A 63 2.64 3.62 17.25
CA PRO A 63 3.73 3.50 18.22
C PRO A 63 5.06 4.08 17.71
N GLY A 64 5.18 4.41 16.42
CA GLY A 64 6.43 4.89 15.83
C GLY A 64 7.56 3.87 15.87
N LYS A 65 8.81 4.36 15.80
CA LYS A 65 9.98 3.47 15.78
C LYS A 65 11.22 4.04 16.48
N GLY A 66 11.75 3.24 17.41
CA GLY A 66 13.00 3.55 18.12
C GLY A 66 12.83 4.59 19.22
N GLU A 67 13.91 5.29 19.56
CA GLU A 67 13.93 6.30 20.63
C GLU A 67 13.11 7.55 20.29
N GLU A 68 12.82 7.76 19.01
CA GLU A 68 12.04 8.89 18.50
C GLU A 68 10.54 8.56 18.33
N ALA A 69 10.12 7.37 18.77
CA ALA A 69 8.71 7.03 18.92
C ALA A 69 7.96 8.13 19.73
N PRO A 70 6.72 8.49 19.38
CA PRO A 70 5.82 7.80 18.44
C PRO A 70 6.03 8.14 16.95
N ARG A 71 7.10 8.85 16.57
CA ARG A 71 7.38 9.17 15.17
C ARG A 71 8.10 8.00 14.47
N ASP A 72 7.82 7.78 13.18
CA ASP A 72 8.61 6.89 12.32
C ASP A 72 9.34 7.70 11.25
N HIS A 73 10.65 7.84 11.43
CA HIS A 73 11.53 8.56 10.52
C HIS A 73 11.87 7.78 9.24
N GLY A 74 11.36 6.56 9.09
CA GLY A 74 11.59 5.73 7.90
C GLY A 74 13.07 5.52 7.66
N ARG A 75 13.50 5.65 6.41
CA ARG A 75 14.92 5.51 6.02
C ARG A 75 15.86 6.48 6.73
N GLY A 76 15.39 7.70 7.03
CA GLY A 76 16.19 8.74 7.69
C GLY A 76 16.73 8.32 9.06
N ARG A 77 16.05 7.42 9.77
CA ARG A 77 16.54 6.83 11.04
C ARG A 77 17.86 6.09 10.85
N GLU A 78 18.02 5.39 9.73
CA GLU A 78 19.20 4.55 9.47
C GLU A 78 20.32 5.35 8.81
N THR A 79 20.00 6.40 8.05
CA THR A 79 20.99 7.15 7.26
C THR A 79 21.40 8.48 7.89
N GLY A 80 20.53 9.12 8.67
CA GLY A 80 20.72 10.47 9.20
C GLY A 80 20.74 11.58 8.14
N ILE A 81 20.41 11.26 6.89
CA ILE A 81 20.37 12.21 5.78
C ILE A 81 19.01 12.90 5.75
N HIS A 82 19.00 14.23 5.68
CA HIS A 82 17.79 15.05 5.73
C HIS A 82 16.75 14.60 4.67
N GLU A 83 17.20 14.34 3.45
CA GLU A 83 16.35 13.96 2.33
C GLU A 83 15.75 12.55 2.47
N ASP A 84 16.30 11.70 3.35
CA ASP A 84 15.84 10.32 3.57
C ASP A 84 14.74 10.21 4.64
N TYR A 85 14.46 11.27 5.40
CA TYR A 85 13.41 11.24 6.42
C TYR A 85 12.03 10.95 5.81
N PHE A 86 11.27 10.12 6.51
CA PHE A 86 9.91 9.68 6.14
C PHE A 86 9.82 8.94 4.81
N ARG A 87 10.96 8.53 4.23
CA ARG A 87 10.97 7.68 3.04
C ARG A 87 10.81 6.22 3.44
N PHE A 88 9.83 5.55 2.85
CA PHE A 88 9.60 4.12 3.02
C PHE A 88 9.83 3.39 1.71
N ARG A 89 10.24 2.12 1.80
CA ARG A 89 10.50 1.31 0.62
C ARG A 89 9.20 1.08 -0.15
N THR A 90 9.19 1.27 -1.48
CA THR A 90 8.07 0.92 -2.36
C THR A 90 7.67 -0.54 -2.14
N PRO A 91 6.48 -0.87 -1.60
CA PRO A 91 6.06 -2.24 -1.44
C PRO A 91 5.74 -2.88 -2.81
N PRO A 92 5.96 -4.18 -3.00
CA PRO A 92 5.43 -4.89 -4.16
C PRO A 92 3.90 -4.85 -4.14
N LEU A 93 3.26 -4.73 -5.31
CA LEU A 93 1.78 -4.68 -5.40
C LEU A 93 1.11 -6.02 -5.70
N ARG A 94 1.87 -7.12 -5.80
CA ARG A 94 1.27 -8.44 -5.94
C ARG A 94 0.44 -8.77 -4.71
N ASN A 95 -0.82 -9.16 -4.93
CA ASN A 95 -1.83 -9.44 -3.91
C ASN A 95 -2.20 -8.25 -3.01
N CYS A 96 -1.89 -7.00 -3.39
CA CYS A 96 -2.09 -5.87 -2.48
C CYS A 96 -3.56 -5.69 -2.04
N GLU A 97 -4.52 -6.04 -2.90
CA GLU A 97 -5.95 -5.87 -2.64
C GLU A 97 -6.47 -6.69 -1.44
N VAL A 98 -5.76 -7.75 -1.03
CA VAL A 98 -6.11 -8.55 0.16
C VAL A 98 -5.14 -8.35 1.34
N THR A 99 -4.33 -7.30 1.32
CA THR A 99 -3.32 -7.03 2.36
C THR A 99 -3.54 -5.69 3.05
N GLY A 100 -4.79 -5.20 3.08
CA GLY A 100 -5.15 -4.08 3.92
C GLY A 100 -4.85 -4.37 5.41
N PRO A 101 -4.72 -3.34 6.24
CA PRO A 101 -4.72 -1.92 5.89
C PRO A 101 -3.45 -1.48 5.15
N TYR A 102 -3.52 -0.32 4.50
CA TYR A 102 -2.53 0.18 3.55
C TYR A 102 -1.58 1.22 4.14
N MET A 103 -0.47 1.47 3.43
CA MET A 103 0.69 2.28 3.85
C MET A 103 1.55 1.60 4.93
N HIS A 104 2.63 2.27 5.35
CA HIS A 104 3.60 1.71 6.31
C HIS A 104 3.03 1.54 7.73
N ASN A 105 1.96 2.25 8.04
CA ASN A 105 1.34 2.32 9.37
C ASN A 105 -0.16 1.97 9.36
N GLY A 106 -0.70 1.49 8.24
CA GLY A 106 -2.11 1.13 8.14
C GLY A 106 -3.07 2.33 8.07
N ALA A 107 -2.63 3.46 7.54
CA ALA A 107 -3.41 4.71 7.48
C ALA A 107 -4.74 4.63 6.73
N TYR A 108 -4.94 3.62 5.89
CA TYR A 108 -6.15 3.47 5.08
C TYR A 108 -6.63 2.03 5.10
N MET A 109 -7.91 1.80 5.41
CA MET A 109 -8.52 0.46 5.33
C MET A 109 -8.86 0.08 3.89
N GLU A 110 -9.26 1.05 3.08
CA GLU A 110 -9.69 0.83 1.69
C GLU A 110 -8.58 1.18 0.68
N LEU A 111 -8.49 0.40 -0.39
CA LEU A 111 -7.48 0.61 -1.45
C LEU A 111 -7.74 1.91 -2.21
N GLU A 112 -9.00 2.27 -2.39
CA GLU A 112 -9.43 3.54 -2.97
C GLU A 112 -8.86 4.75 -2.21
N ASP A 113 -8.90 4.74 -0.88
CA ASP A 113 -8.41 5.84 -0.05
C ASP A 113 -6.88 5.92 -0.11
N ALA A 114 -6.21 4.76 -0.14
CA ALA A 114 -4.78 4.71 -0.38
C ALA A 114 -4.40 5.32 -1.74
N ILE A 115 -5.18 5.09 -2.80
CA ILE A 115 -4.95 5.71 -4.12
C ILE A 115 -5.27 7.20 -4.10
N GLU A 116 -6.35 7.61 -3.44
CA GLU A 116 -6.73 9.03 -3.30
C GLU A 116 -5.63 9.83 -2.60
N HIS A 117 -4.95 9.24 -1.60
CA HIS A 117 -3.77 9.83 -0.96
C HIS A 117 -2.66 10.15 -1.93
N HIS A 118 -2.38 9.26 -2.90
CA HIS A 118 -1.36 9.53 -3.91
C HIS A 118 -1.71 10.73 -4.79
N VAL A 119 -3.00 11.02 -4.98
CA VAL A 119 -3.45 12.17 -5.80
C VAL A 119 -3.38 13.48 -5.00
N ASN A 120 -3.66 13.40 -3.70
CA ASN A 120 -3.88 14.57 -2.85
C ASN A 120 -3.07 14.50 -1.53
N PRO A 121 -1.75 14.25 -1.55
CA PRO A 121 -0.99 13.92 -0.34
C PRO A 121 -0.97 15.05 0.68
N ASN A 122 -0.72 16.30 0.26
CA ASN A 122 -0.72 17.44 1.18
C ASN A 122 -2.12 17.71 1.74
N TYR A 123 -3.16 17.60 0.90
CA TYR A 123 -4.53 17.88 1.33
C TYR A 123 -5.00 16.87 2.37
N LEU A 124 -4.71 15.58 2.16
CA LEU A 124 -5.04 14.54 3.13
C LEU A 124 -4.14 14.63 4.35
N LEU A 125 -2.84 14.90 4.21
CA LEU A 125 -1.96 15.07 5.37
C LEU A 125 -2.41 16.21 6.31
N ASP A 126 -2.96 17.30 5.75
CA ASP A 126 -3.49 18.44 6.52
C ASP A 126 -4.85 18.15 7.20
N ARG A 127 -5.59 17.13 6.76
CA ARG A 127 -6.97 16.85 7.17
C ARG A 127 -7.19 15.41 7.60
N TYR A 128 -6.10 14.68 7.82
CA TYR A 128 -6.18 13.28 8.13
C TYR A 128 -6.68 13.12 9.56
N GLU A 129 -7.89 12.60 9.68
CA GLU A 129 -8.47 12.15 10.92
C GLU A 129 -8.44 10.62 10.92
N VAL A 130 -7.83 10.01 11.95
CA VAL A 130 -7.69 8.55 12.04
C VAL A 130 -9.07 7.87 11.98
N ASP A 131 -10.07 8.47 12.63
CA ASP A 131 -11.45 7.97 12.72
C ASP A 131 -12.18 7.91 11.37
N ASP A 132 -11.74 8.68 10.37
CA ASP A 132 -12.35 8.66 9.04
C ASP A 132 -11.92 7.44 8.22
N TYR A 133 -10.76 6.85 8.55
CA TYR A 133 -10.13 5.82 7.71
C TYR A 133 -9.82 4.51 8.43
N VAL A 134 -9.81 4.48 9.76
CA VAL A 134 -9.42 3.32 10.56
C VAL A 134 -10.41 3.09 11.71
N ASP A 135 -10.80 1.83 11.93
CA ASP A 135 -11.70 1.45 13.03
C ASP A 135 -10.95 1.47 14.38
N GLN A 136 -11.47 2.23 15.35
CA GLN A 136 -10.92 2.36 16.70
C GLN A 136 -10.72 1.02 17.43
N GLU A 137 -11.56 0.02 17.15
CA GLU A 137 -11.41 -1.33 17.72
C GLU A 137 -10.12 -2.02 17.25
N GLN A 138 -9.66 -1.73 16.02
CA GLN A 138 -8.42 -2.28 15.45
C GLN A 138 -7.17 -1.49 15.85
N VAL A 139 -7.38 -0.29 16.39
CA VAL A 139 -6.34 0.71 16.65
C VAL A 139 -5.98 0.66 18.15
N GLY A 140 -6.92 0.61 19.10
CA GLY A 140 -6.54 0.68 20.51
C GLY A 140 -5.84 2.00 20.86
N SER A 141 -4.89 2.03 21.81
CA SER A 141 -4.29 3.31 22.27
C SER A 141 -3.20 3.84 21.34
N PHE A 142 -3.59 4.48 20.22
CA PHE A 142 -2.64 5.11 19.30
C PHE A 142 -2.24 6.52 19.78
N TYR A 143 -1.00 6.90 19.45
CA TYR A 143 -0.50 8.26 19.59
C TYR A 143 -0.62 8.95 18.24
N TYR A 144 -1.47 9.97 18.14
CA TYR A 144 -1.44 10.87 16.99
C TYR A 144 -0.17 11.71 17.06
N VAL A 145 0.51 11.87 15.93
CA VAL A 145 1.73 12.68 15.85
C VAL A 145 1.47 13.81 14.86
N GLU A 146 1.51 15.04 15.36
CA GLU A 146 1.43 16.21 14.49
C GLU A 146 2.51 16.15 13.39
N SER A 147 2.05 16.41 12.16
CA SER A 147 2.90 16.47 10.98
C SER A 147 4.00 17.51 11.18
N SER A 148 5.26 17.08 11.10
CA SER A 148 6.41 17.99 11.22
C SER A 148 6.68 18.69 9.88
N PRO A 149 7.22 19.92 9.86
CA PRO A 149 7.66 20.58 8.62
C PRO A 149 8.55 19.69 7.74
N LEU A 150 9.44 18.92 8.36
CA LEU A 150 10.32 17.96 7.70
C LEU A 150 9.59 16.90 6.85
N LEU A 151 8.38 16.51 7.26
CA LEU A 151 7.56 15.54 6.51
C LEU A 151 7.12 16.14 5.19
N TYR A 152 6.72 17.41 5.17
CA TYR A 152 6.30 18.13 3.95
C TYR A 152 7.48 18.44 3.03
N GLU A 153 8.62 18.83 3.59
CA GLU A 153 9.82 19.23 2.85
C GLU A 153 10.39 18.09 1.98
N THR A 154 10.16 16.84 2.37
CA THR A 154 10.78 15.66 1.74
C THR A 154 9.83 14.87 0.82
N ILE A 155 8.58 15.32 0.62
CA ILE A 155 7.59 14.61 -0.22
C ILE A 155 8.00 14.62 -1.70
N ASP A 156 7.94 13.46 -2.35
CA ASP A 156 8.24 13.26 -3.77
C ASP A 156 7.09 13.71 -4.71
N LEU A 157 6.54 14.92 -4.52
CA LEU A 157 5.34 15.41 -5.22
C LEU A 157 5.42 15.31 -6.75
N ALA A 158 6.60 15.53 -7.34
CA ALA A 158 6.79 15.47 -8.79
C ALA A 158 6.63 14.05 -9.38
N GLN A 159 6.62 13.02 -8.54
CA GLN A 159 6.47 11.62 -8.95
C GLN A 159 5.03 11.11 -8.76
N LEU A 160 4.15 11.93 -8.16
CA LEU A 160 2.79 11.56 -7.82
C LEU A 160 1.77 12.04 -8.87
N PRO A 161 0.64 11.35 -9.05
CA PRO A 161 -0.44 11.81 -9.91
C PRO A 161 -1.00 13.14 -9.42
N THR A 162 -1.31 14.06 -10.34
CA THR A 162 -1.84 15.38 -9.98
C THR A 162 -3.36 15.49 -10.10
N LYS A 163 -4.00 14.54 -10.80
CA LYS A 163 -5.46 14.50 -10.97
C LYS A 163 -5.95 13.15 -11.46
N LEU A 164 -6.83 12.54 -10.68
CA LEU A 164 -7.65 11.39 -11.09
C LEU A 164 -9.11 11.67 -10.74
N SER A 165 -10.03 11.26 -11.62
CA SER A 165 -11.45 11.21 -11.27
C SER A 165 -11.77 9.95 -10.46
N LYS A 166 -12.86 9.95 -9.69
CA LYS A 166 -13.34 8.75 -8.96
C LYS A 166 -13.46 7.51 -9.86
N LYS A 167 -13.90 7.69 -11.11
CA LYS A 167 -14.00 6.61 -12.10
C LYS A 167 -12.62 6.06 -12.49
N GLU A 168 -11.62 6.92 -12.60
CA GLU A 168 -10.25 6.51 -12.91
C GLU A 168 -9.58 5.83 -11.73
N THR A 169 -9.78 6.35 -10.51
CA THR A 169 -9.38 5.68 -9.27
C THR A 169 -9.96 4.27 -9.22
N ARG A 170 -11.26 4.10 -9.47
CA ARG A 170 -11.87 2.77 -9.48
C ARG A 170 -11.32 1.85 -10.58
N HIS A 171 -11.03 2.37 -11.77
CA HIS A 171 -10.38 1.55 -12.79
C HIS A 171 -8.97 1.11 -12.36
N ILE A 172 -8.21 1.94 -11.64
CA ILE A 172 -6.91 1.53 -11.08
C ILE A 172 -7.11 0.41 -10.06
N VAL A 173 -8.09 0.51 -9.17
CA VAL A 173 -8.47 -0.58 -8.25
C VAL A 173 -8.80 -1.85 -9.02
N ASP A 174 -9.66 -1.77 -10.05
CA ASP A 174 -10.00 -2.92 -10.89
C ASP A 174 -8.72 -3.58 -11.47
N PHE A 175 -7.71 -2.78 -11.87
CA PHE A 175 -6.42 -3.32 -12.30
C PHE A 175 -5.64 -3.98 -11.16
N LEU A 176 -5.57 -3.37 -9.97
CA LEU A 176 -4.84 -3.94 -8.83
C LEU A 176 -5.43 -5.29 -8.37
N GLU A 177 -6.75 -5.49 -8.48
CA GLU A 177 -7.41 -6.79 -8.25
C GLU A 177 -6.82 -7.90 -9.16
N THR A 178 -6.35 -7.56 -10.37
CA THR A 178 -5.74 -8.53 -11.29
C THR A 178 -4.37 -9.03 -10.84
N LEU A 179 -3.79 -8.38 -9.82
CA LEU A 179 -2.50 -8.74 -9.24
C LEU A 179 -2.63 -9.77 -8.12
N THR A 180 -3.87 -10.12 -7.73
CA THR A 180 -4.15 -11.14 -6.73
C THR A 180 -4.14 -12.53 -7.36
N ALA A 181 -3.33 -13.43 -6.80
CA ALA A 181 -3.27 -14.81 -7.22
C ALA A 181 -4.57 -15.56 -6.89
N PRO A 182 -5.13 -16.35 -7.83
CA PRO A 182 -6.29 -17.18 -7.54
C PRO A 182 -6.02 -18.12 -6.35
N LYS A 183 -7.00 -18.28 -5.47
CA LYS A 183 -6.92 -19.17 -4.30
C LYS A 183 -5.83 -18.77 -3.28
N LEU A 184 -5.34 -17.53 -3.29
CA LEU A 184 -4.38 -17.08 -2.28
C LEU A 184 -4.95 -17.25 -0.86
N LEU A 185 -6.12 -16.67 -0.59
CA LEU A 185 -6.74 -16.73 0.74
C LEU A 185 -7.00 -18.17 1.19
N SER A 186 -7.57 -19.01 0.34
CA SER A 186 -7.80 -20.41 0.68
C SER A 186 -6.51 -21.23 0.87
N ARG A 187 -5.42 -20.87 0.20
CA ARG A 187 -4.09 -21.44 0.47
C ARG A 187 -3.53 -20.97 1.81
N LEU A 188 -3.68 -19.69 2.14
CA LEU A 188 -3.24 -19.12 3.41
C LEU A 188 -4.01 -19.74 4.58
N GLU A 189 -5.34 -19.80 4.50
CA GLU A 189 -6.22 -20.45 5.49
C GLU A 189 -5.82 -21.91 5.72
N ALA A 190 -5.55 -22.67 4.66
CA ALA A 190 -5.11 -24.05 4.78
C ALA A 190 -3.74 -24.22 5.48
N THR A 191 -2.97 -23.14 5.62
CA THR A 191 -1.65 -23.14 6.28
C THR A 191 -1.66 -22.46 7.65
N LEU A 192 -2.78 -21.88 8.07
CA LEU A 192 -2.89 -21.26 9.40
C LEU A 192 -2.81 -22.35 10.47
N PRO A 193 -1.83 -22.30 11.39
CA PRO A 193 -1.80 -23.22 12.52
C PRO A 193 -2.95 -22.90 13.47
N THR A 194 -3.48 -23.91 14.15
CA THR A 194 -4.53 -23.70 15.16
C THR A 194 -4.03 -22.99 16.41
N SER A 195 -2.70 -22.99 16.64
CA SER A 195 -2.06 -22.30 17.75
C SER A 195 -0.65 -21.85 17.39
N VAL A 196 -0.19 -20.78 18.06
CA VAL A 196 1.21 -20.36 18.02
C VAL A 196 2.07 -21.23 18.96
N PRO A 197 3.41 -21.26 18.84
CA PRO A 197 4.28 -22.08 19.68
C PRO A 197 4.14 -21.87 21.20
N SER A 198 3.58 -20.74 21.65
CA SER A 198 3.27 -20.49 23.06
C SER A 198 2.00 -21.21 23.56
N GLY A 199 1.24 -21.87 22.68
CA GLY A 199 0.00 -22.57 22.98
C GLY A 199 -1.27 -21.71 22.91
N LEU A 200 -1.15 -20.42 22.57
CA LEU A 200 -2.31 -19.55 22.34
C LEU A 200 -2.97 -19.92 21.00
N GLU A 201 -4.30 -19.94 20.99
CA GLU A 201 -5.07 -20.17 19.76
C GLU A 201 -4.89 -19.01 18.78
N VAL A 202 -4.87 -19.33 17.49
CA VAL A 202 -4.90 -18.32 16.42
C VAL A 202 -6.36 -18.02 16.14
N GLU A 203 -6.78 -16.77 16.37
CA GLU A 203 -8.12 -16.32 16.01
C GLU A 203 -8.31 -16.40 14.49
N THR A 204 -9.35 -17.11 14.05
CA THR A 204 -9.74 -17.15 12.64
C THR A 204 -10.66 -15.97 12.36
N VAL A 205 -10.13 -14.91 11.73
CA VAL A 205 -10.94 -13.81 11.22
C VAL A 205 -11.56 -14.27 9.90
N ASN A 206 -12.90 -14.34 9.84
CA ASN A 206 -13.60 -14.59 8.59
C ASN A 206 -13.59 -13.30 7.77
N TYR A 207 -12.85 -13.29 6.66
CA TYR A 207 -12.83 -12.19 5.68
C TYR A 207 -13.99 -12.30 4.68
#